data_AF-A0AAU5XST9-F1
#
_entry.id   AF-A0AAU5XST9-F1
#
_cell.length_a   1.000
_cell.length_b   1.000
_cell.length_c   1.000
_cell.angle_alpha   90.00
_cell.angle_beta   90.00
_cell.angle_gamma   90.00
#
_symmetry.space_group_name_H-M   'P 1'
#
loop_
_entity.id
_entity.type
_entity.pdbx_description
1 polymer ?
#
loop_
_entity_poly.entity_id
_entity_poly.type
_entity_poly.pdbx_seq_one_letter_code
_entity_poly.pdbx_strand_id
1 'polypeptide(L)'
;MTVLADIFPAEGEFLAPDEVVVTFDRGVPVAIDGETVSVAEARWMLGARGEAQRIGRGEACAALERRPGRGCASLTTAVSGEVRLVLYDGRITVA
;
A
#
# COMPACT_ATOMS: atom_id res chain seq x y z
N MET A 1 20.33 18.71 31.45
CA MET A 1 19.75 19.88 30.78
C MET A 1 19.42 19.45 29.36
N THR A 2 18.13 19.46 29.08
CA THR A 2 17.32 19.04 27.92
C THR A 2 18.05 18.68 26.63
N VAL A 3 17.89 17.42 26.24
CA VAL A 3 18.28 16.82 24.95
C VAL A 3 17.36 17.38 23.87
N LEU A 4 17.95 18.11 22.92
CA LEU A 4 17.26 18.77 21.80
C LEU A 4 17.32 17.88 20.54
N ALA A 5 17.15 16.57 20.72
CA ALA A 5 17.17 15.56 19.65
C ALA A 5 15.77 14.96 19.36
N ASP A 6 14.74 15.32 20.14
CA ASP A 6 13.41 14.71 20.07
C ASP A 6 12.43 15.40 19.08
N ILE A 7 12.88 16.42 18.34
CA ILE A 7 11.98 17.27 17.52
C ILE A 7 12.06 16.95 16.02
N PHE A 8 13.13 16.30 15.57
CA PHE A 8 13.29 15.92 14.17
C PHE A 8 13.83 14.49 14.11
N PRO A 9 13.06 13.50 13.59
CA PRO A 9 13.62 12.17 13.37
C PRO A 9 14.84 12.33 12.46
N ALA A 10 15.96 11.75 12.90
CA ALA A 10 17.22 11.81 12.18
C ALA A 10 16.98 11.40 10.73
N GLU A 11 17.46 12.22 9.80
CA GLU A 11 17.38 11.97 8.37
C GLU A 11 18.16 10.68 8.09
N GLY A 12 17.46 9.53 8.04
CA GLY A 12 18.09 8.21 7.83
C GLY A 12 17.73 7.09 8.82
N GLU A 13 16.79 7.25 9.76
CA GLU A 13 16.06 6.07 10.24
C GLU A 13 15.18 5.59 9.08
N PHE A 14 15.68 4.65 8.29
CA PHE A 14 14.91 4.02 7.22
C PHE A 14 13.57 3.58 7.81
N LEU A 15 12.48 4.14 7.29
CA LEU A 15 11.14 3.62 7.57
C LEU A 15 11.20 2.14 7.20
N ALA A 16 11.00 1.26 8.18
CA ALA A 16 10.98 -0.16 7.91
C ALA A 16 9.97 -0.42 6.77
N PRO A 17 10.27 -1.33 5.83
CA PRO A 17 9.34 -1.64 4.75
C PRO A 17 7.98 -2.03 5.33
N ASP A 18 6.94 -1.35 4.86
CA ASP A 18 5.56 -1.63 5.28
C ASP A 18 4.97 -2.65 4.32
N GLU A 19 4.77 -3.86 4.84
CA GLU A 19 4.15 -4.95 4.09
C GLU A 19 2.64 -4.93 4.29
N VAL A 20 1.90 -4.92 3.19
CA VAL A 20 0.45 -4.88 3.17
C VAL A 20 -0.07 -6.04 2.36
N VAL A 21 -0.92 -6.87 2.93
CA VAL A 21 -1.61 -7.93 2.18
C VAL A 21 -2.98 -7.42 1.79
N VAL A 22 -3.26 -7.36 0.48
CA VAL A 22 -4.57 -6.94 -0.03
C VAL A 22 -5.25 -8.14 -0.66
N THR A 23 -6.41 -8.53 -0.14
CA THR A 23 -7.24 -9.57 -0.72
C THR A 23 -8.20 -8.94 -1.72
N PHE A 24 -8.21 -9.47 -2.93
CA PHE A 24 -9.14 -9.07 -3.98
C PHE A 24 -10.20 -10.16 -4.19
N ASP A 25 -11.46 -9.76 -4.35
CA ASP A 25 -12.51 -10.58 -4.97
C ASP A 25 -12.84 -9.98 -6.33
N ARG A 26 -12.61 -10.73 -7.41
CA ARG A 26 -12.92 -10.30 -8.80
C ARG A 26 -12.35 -8.92 -9.13
N GLY A 27 -11.16 -8.61 -8.63
CA GLY A 27 -10.49 -7.32 -8.84
C GLY A 27 -11.00 -6.17 -7.95
N VAL A 28 -11.86 -6.45 -6.97
CA VAL A 28 -12.28 -5.49 -5.95
C VAL A 28 -11.54 -5.81 -4.65
N PRO A 29 -10.85 -4.85 -4.01
CA PRO A 29 -10.26 -5.09 -2.71
C PRO A 29 -11.37 -5.32 -1.69
N VAL A 30 -11.33 -6.46 -1.01
CA VAL A 30 -12.31 -6.88 -0.01
C VAL A 30 -11.69 -7.03 1.37
N ALA A 31 -10.36 -7.19 1.47
CA ALA A 31 -9.68 -7.22 2.74
C ALA A 31 -8.28 -6.60 2.66
N ILE A 32 -7.82 -6.04 3.78
CA ILE A 32 -6.44 -5.62 4.01
C ILE A 32 -5.94 -6.32 5.28
N ASP A 33 -4.78 -6.96 5.21
CA ASP A 33 -4.15 -7.71 6.30
C ASP A 33 -5.09 -8.74 6.96
N GLY A 34 -5.99 -9.33 6.15
CA GLY A 34 -6.98 -10.30 6.59
C GLY A 34 -8.27 -9.70 7.17
N GLU A 35 -8.36 -8.38 7.31
CA GLU A 35 -9.56 -7.70 7.80
C GLU A 35 -10.45 -7.26 6.63
N THR A 36 -11.73 -7.64 6.67
CA THR A 36 -12.70 -7.27 5.63
C THR A 36 -12.98 -5.77 5.67
N VAL A 37 -12.73 -5.09 4.56
CA VAL A 37 -12.88 -3.65 4.43
C VAL A 37 -13.68 -3.30 3.18
N SER A 38 -14.38 -2.17 3.23
CA SER A 38 -14.93 -1.56 2.01
C SER A 38 -13.82 -1.02 1.12
N VAL A 39 -14.13 -0.80 -0.16
CA VAL A 39 -13.19 -0.19 -1.12
C VAL A 39 -12.71 1.20 -0.65
N ALA A 40 -13.60 1.97 0.01
CA ALA A 40 -13.26 3.28 0.54
C ALA A 40 -12.29 3.20 1.72
N GLU A 41 -12.50 2.26 2.64
CA GLU A 41 -11.61 1.99 3.76
C GLU A 41 -10.26 1.47 3.26
N ALA A 42 -10.26 0.55 2.29
CA ALA A 42 -9.04 0.05 1.67
C ALA A 42 -8.19 1.19 1.08
N ARG A 43 -8.84 2.13 0.37
CA ARG A 43 -8.21 3.32 -0.18
C ARG A 43 -7.66 4.24 0.91
N TRP A 44 -8.40 4.43 1.99
CA TRP A 44 -7.98 5.27 3.10
C TRP A 44 -6.77 4.68 3.84
N MET A 45 -6.82 3.39 4.19
CA MET A 45 -5.74 2.68 4.89
C MET A 45 -4.45 2.67 4.06
N LEU A 46 -4.54 2.31 2.77
CA LEU A 46 -3.38 2.28 1.90
C LEU A 46 -2.82 3.68 1.63
N GLY A 47 -3.69 4.67 1.52
CA GLY A 47 -3.29 6.08 1.41
C GLY A 47 -2.48 6.56 2.62
N ALA A 48 -2.93 6.23 3.84
CA ALA A 48 -2.24 6.58 5.08
C ALA A 48 -0.86 5.90 5.18
N ARG A 49 -0.77 4.62 4.82
CA ARG A 49 0.51 3.89 4.77
C ARG A 49 1.46 4.46 3.70
N GLY A 50 0.92 4.83 2.54
CA GLY A 50 1.67 5.50 1.48
C GLY A 50 2.25 6.86 1.89
N GLU A 51 1.49 7.65 2.65
CA GLU A 51 2.00 8.90 3.23
C GLU A 51 3.14 8.63 4.22
N ALA A 52 2.98 7.65 5.10
CA ALA A 52 4.02 7.25 6.04
C ALA A 52 5.32 6.82 5.33
N GLN A 53 5.20 6.18 4.16
CA GLN A 53 6.33 5.67 3.36
C GLN A 53 6.82 6.63 2.26
N ARG A 54 6.44 7.92 2.29
CA ARG A 54 6.84 8.94 1.29
C ARG A 54 6.41 8.65 -0.15
N ILE A 55 5.47 7.73 -0.36
CA ILE A 55 4.87 7.42 -1.67
C ILE A 55 3.77 8.47 -1.99
N GLY A 56 3.07 8.91 -0.95
CA GLY A 56 1.95 9.84 -1.08
C GLY A 56 0.61 9.13 -1.32
N ARG A 57 -0.45 9.74 -0.78
CA ARG A 57 -1.79 9.15 -0.69
C ARG A 57 -2.33 8.67 -2.03
N GLY A 58 -2.22 9.51 -3.05
CA GLY A 58 -2.79 9.25 -4.38
C GLY A 58 -2.08 8.10 -5.11
N GLU A 59 -0.76 8.04 -5.02
CA GLU A 59 0.03 6.98 -5.64
C GLU A 59 -0.18 5.64 -4.94
N ALA A 60 -0.26 5.64 -3.61
CA ALA A 60 -0.59 4.44 -2.86
C ALA A 60 -2.01 3.95 -3.15
N CYS A 61 -3.01 4.83 -3.16
CA CYS A 61 -4.39 4.48 -3.59
C CYS A 61 -4.42 3.89 -4.99
N ALA A 62 -3.62 4.46 -5.91
CA ALA A 62 -3.54 3.98 -7.27
C ALA A 62 -3.00 2.55 -7.35
N ALA A 63 -2.31 2.01 -6.34
CA ALA A 63 -1.89 0.60 -6.33
C ALA A 63 -3.07 -0.38 -6.20
N LEU A 64 -4.21 0.03 -5.64
CA LEU A 64 -5.45 -0.76 -5.70
C LEU A 64 -6.04 -0.81 -7.12
N GLU A 65 -5.76 0.22 -7.91
CA GLU A 65 -6.25 0.39 -9.27
C GLU A 65 -5.25 -0.14 -10.31
N ARG A 66 -3.96 -0.14 -9.95
CA ARG A 66 -2.83 -0.50 -10.81
C ARG A 66 -2.77 -2.01 -10.90
N ARG A 67 -3.40 -2.51 -11.96
CA ARG A 67 -3.38 -3.91 -12.36
C ARG A 67 -1.92 -4.44 -12.35
N PRO A 68 -1.58 -5.46 -11.55
CA PRO A 68 -0.36 -6.21 -11.78
C PRO A 68 -0.54 -6.94 -13.12
N GLY A 69 0.06 -6.39 -14.18
CA GLY A 69 -0.10 -6.93 -15.54
C GLY A 69 -0.29 -5.85 -16.59
N ARG A 70 0.77 -5.06 -16.83
CA ARG A 70 0.85 -4.33 -18.10
C ARG A 70 1.14 -5.35 -19.20
N GLY A 71 0.09 -5.79 -19.89
CA GLY A 71 0.20 -6.57 -21.13
C GLY A 71 -0.39 -7.97 -21.08
N CYS A 72 -1.72 -8.08 -21.05
CA CYS A 72 -2.48 -8.95 -21.94
C CYS A 72 -3.98 -8.62 -21.78
N ALA A 73 -4.68 -8.58 -22.91
CA ALA A 73 -6.09 -8.26 -23.01
C ALA A 73 -6.99 -9.24 -22.24
N SER A 74 -8.18 -8.76 -21.87
CA SER A 74 -9.35 -9.54 -21.45
C SER A 74 -9.13 -10.47 -20.26
N LEU A 75 -9.60 -10.04 -19.09
CA LEU A 75 -10.37 -10.87 -18.15
C LEU A 75 -10.87 -9.90 -17.07
N THR A 76 -12.15 -9.57 -17.13
CA THR A 76 -12.95 -8.88 -16.11
C THR A 76 -13.09 -9.70 -14.81
N THR A 77 -12.13 -10.60 -14.52
CA THR A 77 -12.17 -11.65 -13.49
C THR A 77 -10.81 -12.07 -12.91
N ALA A 78 -9.67 -11.45 -13.25
CA ALA A 78 -8.35 -12.10 -13.08
C ALA A 78 -7.42 -11.61 -11.95
N VAL A 79 -7.93 -11.12 -10.82
CA VAL A 79 -7.20 -11.23 -9.54
C VAL A 79 -8.25 -11.46 -8.45
N SER A 80 -8.59 -12.71 -8.20
CA SER A 80 -9.18 -13.11 -6.93
C SER A 80 -8.07 -13.81 -6.16
N GLY A 81 -7.73 -13.29 -4.99
CA GLY A 81 -6.55 -13.75 -4.24
C GLY A 81 -5.86 -12.62 -3.48
N GLU A 82 -4.84 -13.01 -2.73
CA GLU A 82 -4.03 -12.12 -1.92
C GLU A 82 -2.84 -11.58 -2.72
N VAL A 83 -2.63 -10.27 -2.65
CA VAL A 83 -1.47 -9.58 -3.23
C VAL A 83 -0.70 -8.96 -2.09
N ARG A 84 0.59 -9.30 -1.96
CA ARG A 84 1.49 -8.66 -1.00
C ARG A 84 2.13 -7.45 -1.66
N LEU A 85 1.88 -6.27 -1.10
CA LEU A 85 2.53 -5.02 -1.45
C LEU A 85 3.60 -4.72 -0.41
N VAL A 86 4.75 -4.25 -0.86
CA VAL A 86 5.79 -3.70 0.01
C VAL A 86 5.94 -2.23 -0.33
N LEU A 87 5.58 -1.38 0.63
CA LEU A 87 5.67 0.07 0.55
C LEU A 87 6.96 0.48 1.25
N TYR A 88 7.88 1.06 0.49
CA TYR A 88 9.19 1.42 1.02
C TYR A 88 9.79 2.57 0.23
N ASP A 89 10.21 3.62 0.94
CA ASP A 89 11.02 4.72 0.41
C ASP A 89 10.49 5.28 -0.93
N GLY A 90 9.22 5.72 -0.92
CA GLY A 90 8.58 6.31 -2.10
C GLY A 90 8.28 5.31 -3.22
N ARG A 91 8.37 4.00 -2.97
CA ARG A 91 8.07 2.96 -3.96
C ARG A 91 7.08 1.92 -3.45
N ILE A 92 6.35 1.33 -4.39
CA ILE A 92 5.47 0.19 -4.17
C ILE A 92 5.99 -0.96 -5.00
N THR A 93 6.24 -2.10 -4.38
CA THR A 93 6.64 -3.34 -5.05
C THR A 93 5.67 -4.46 -4.71
N VAL A 94 5.48 -5.41 -5.62
CA VAL A 94 4.72 -6.64 -5.37
C VAL A 94 5.73 -7.71 -4.97
N ALA A 95 5.48 -8.39 -3.85
CA ALA A 95 6.32 -9.48 -3.33
C ALA A 95 5.74 -10.85 -3.66
#